data_AF-A0A7W4W7Z1-F1
#
_entry.id   AF-A0A7W4W7Z1-F1
#
_cell.length_a   1.000
_cell.length_b   1.000
_cell.length_c   1.000
_cell.angle_alpha   90.00
_cell.angle_beta   90.00
_cell.angle_gamma   90.00
#
_symmetry.space_group_name_H-M   'P 1'
#
loop_
_entity.id
_entity.type
_entity.pdbx_description
1 polymer ?
#
loop_
_entity_poly.entity_id
_entity_poly.type
_entity_poly.pdbx_seq_one_letter_code
_entity_poly.pdbx_strand_id
1 'polypeptide(L)'
;MSQPDYYHILGLVPDAEDAVIRAAYRALMAIYHPDRNSDENAAEKAQQINAAYDVLSDPVKRKQYDESRAEDSHNASSDEFENDQPFSTSPIDKPWAVACEFYPRIDAISKDLEKLSWRISFAFKLLLLERKRFDDAKEIANKLKGEYLSRYFGSDKEIQAYAEHLIKSGHKEAALYLNEIVNVMGRSVSSFSIKHQVEKRYEGVSKVVESRHYYGKIKYGDGLFNSNMAHALVRLHGGTVKDRFFSARVDVELDGESMSFEDGHAFCKFVLERFRAYA
;
A
#
# COMPACT_ATOMS: atom_id res chain seq x y z
N MET A 1 -8.06 -10.18 -20.84
CA MET A 1 -7.64 -10.72 -19.52
C MET A 1 -6.24 -10.21 -19.25
N SER A 2 -6.06 -9.45 -18.18
CA SER A 2 -4.73 -9.03 -17.72
C SER A 2 -3.97 -10.30 -17.32
N GLN A 3 -2.79 -10.55 -17.89
CA GLN A 3 -1.99 -11.70 -17.42
C GLN A 3 -1.43 -11.38 -16.02
N PRO A 4 -1.47 -12.34 -15.08
CA PRO A 4 -0.90 -12.14 -13.75
C PRO A 4 0.60 -11.89 -13.86
N ASP A 5 1.09 -10.96 -13.06
CA ASP A 5 2.48 -10.52 -13.09
C ASP A 5 3.41 -11.61 -12.55
N TYR A 6 4.45 -11.98 -13.31
CA TYR A 6 5.34 -13.08 -12.95
C TYR A 6 6.17 -12.80 -11.70
N TYR A 7 6.57 -11.54 -11.47
CA TYR A 7 7.25 -11.18 -10.22
C TYR A 7 6.27 -11.31 -9.05
N HIS A 8 5.03 -10.87 -9.22
CA HIS A 8 4.00 -11.04 -8.20
C HIS A 8 3.72 -12.52 -7.90
N ILE A 9 3.65 -13.37 -8.94
CA ILE A 9 3.49 -14.82 -8.78
C ILE A 9 4.61 -15.41 -7.91
N LEU A 10 5.86 -15.02 -8.13
CA LEU A 10 6.99 -15.47 -7.30
C LEU A 10 7.12 -14.72 -5.97
N GLY A 11 6.34 -13.65 -5.74
CA GLY A 11 6.50 -12.76 -4.60
C GLY A 11 7.85 -12.06 -4.63
N LEU A 12 8.21 -11.45 -5.76
CA LEU A 12 9.49 -10.79 -5.98
C LEU A 12 9.28 -9.36 -6.46
N VAL A 13 10.34 -8.57 -6.28
CA VAL A 13 10.48 -7.24 -6.89
C VAL A 13 11.08 -7.38 -8.30
N PRO A 14 10.77 -6.47 -9.26
CA PRO A 14 11.28 -6.55 -10.63
C PRO A 14 12.81 -6.55 -10.77
N ASP A 15 13.54 -5.97 -9.82
CA ASP A 15 15.01 -5.98 -9.78
C ASP A 15 15.60 -7.14 -8.98
N ALA A 16 14.81 -8.19 -8.70
CA ALA A 16 15.30 -9.37 -8.01
C ALA A 16 16.45 -10.03 -8.78
N GLU A 17 17.49 -10.44 -8.07
CA GLU A 17 18.62 -11.15 -8.65
C GLU A 17 18.22 -12.58 -9.05
N ASP A 18 18.88 -13.16 -10.04
CA ASP A 18 18.58 -14.51 -10.53
C ASP A 18 18.66 -15.58 -9.42
N ALA A 19 19.55 -15.39 -8.45
CA ALA A 19 19.65 -16.27 -7.28
C ALA A 19 18.36 -16.25 -6.43
N VAL A 20 17.78 -15.06 -6.24
CA VAL A 20 16.52 -14.87 -5.53
C VAL A 20 15.36 -15.48 -6.31
N ILE A 21 15.31 -15.30 -7.63
CA ILE A 21 14.30 -15.90 -8.50
C ILE A 21 14.31 -17.43 -8.36
N ARG A 22 15.50 -18.04 -8.42
CA ARG A 22 15.67 -19.49 -8.21
C ARG A 22 15.31 -19.93 -6.79
N ALA A 23 15.62 -19.13 -5.78
CA ALA A 23 15.25 -19.43 -4.40
C ALA A 23 13.72 -19.40 -4.20
N ALA A 24 13.05 -18.41 -4.77
CA ALA A 24 11.59 -18.26 -4.71
C ALA A 24 10.88 -19.43 -5.38
N TYR A 25 11.31 -19.77 -6.60
CA TYR A 25 10.79 -20.92 -7.33
C TYR A 25 10.92 -22.21 -6.52
N ARG A 26 12.12 -22.51 -5.99
CA ARG A 26 12.34 -23.72 -5.18
C ARG A 26 11.48 -23.74 -3.93
N ALA A 27 11.36 -22.61 -3.23
CA ALA A 27 10.56 -22.51 -2.02
C ALA A 27 9.07 -22.70 -2.31
N LEU A 28 8.54 -22.05 -3.35
CA LEU A 28 7.13 -22.16 -3.74
C LEU A 28 6.78 -23.54 -4.29
N MET A 29 7.64 -24.14 -5.12
CA MET A 29 7.43 -25.50 -5.63
C MET A 29 7.52 -26.55 -4.54
N ALA A 30 8.34 -26.36 -3.50
CA ALA A 30 8.34 -27.26 -2.35
C ALA A 30 6.98 -27.27 -1.62
N ILE A 31 6.16 -26.23 -1.77
CA ILE A 31 4.87 -26.08 -1.11
C ILE A 31 3.70 -26.47 -2.02
N TYR A 32 3.74 -26.10 -3.30
CA TYR A 32 2.64 -26.34 -4.25
C TYR A 32 2.84 -27.55 -5.16
N HIS A 33 3.88 -28.38 -4.98
CA HIS A 33 4.08 -29.56 -5.82
C HIS A 33 2.84 -30.47 -5.79
N PRO A 34 2.24 -30.81 -6.95
CA PRO A 34 0.99 -31.58 -7.00
C PRO A 34 1.11 -32.96 -6.35
N ASP A 35 2.29 -33.58 -6.41
CA ASP A 35 2.51 -34.89 -5.75
C ASP A 35 2.57 -34.83 -4.21
N ARG A 36 2.77 -33.64 -3.63
CA ARG A 36 3.00 -33.46 -2.19
C ARG A 36 1.90 -32.64 -1.51
N ASN A 37 1.14 -31.88 -2.29
CA ASN A 37 0.05 -31.04 -1.81
C ASN A 37 -1.26 -31.46 -2.49
N SER A 38 -2.22 -31.92 -1.67
CA SER A 38 -3.54 -32.38 -2.10
C SER A 38 -4.58 -31.27 -2.21
N ASP A 39 -4.21 -30.00 -2.00
CA ASP A 39 -5.11 -28.87 -2.19
C ASP A 39 -5.55 -28.78 -3.66
N GLU A 40 -6.85 -28.58 -3.89
CA GLU A 40 -7.44 -28.50 -5.25
C GLU A 40 -6.79 -27.41 -6.12
N ASN A 41 -6.31 -26.34 -5.48
CA ASN A 41 -5.64 -25.21 -6.13
C ASN A 41 -4.11 -25.39 -6.29
N ALA A 42 -3.51 -26.46 -5.74
CA ALA A 42 -2.05 -26.64 -5.78
C ALA A 42 -1.53 -26.80 -7.21
N ALA A 43 -2.23 -27.57 -8.04
CA ALA A 43 -1.84 -27.81 -9.43
C ALA A 43 -1.85 -26.51 -10.27
N GLU A 44 -2.90 -25.70 -10.13
CA GLU A 44 -3.00 -24.42 -10.83
C GLU A 44 -1.90 -23.45 -10.39
N LYS A 45 -1.67 -23.34 -9.07
CA LYS A 45 -0.60 -22.48 -8.53
C LYS A 45 0.78 -22.94 -8.99
N ALA A 46 1.04 -24.25 -8.97
CA ALA A 46 2.29 -24.81 -9.48
C ALA A 46 2.49 -24.49 -10.97
N GLN A 47 1.43 -24.56 -11.77
CA GLN A 47 1.49 -24.18 -13.19
C GLN A 47 1.84 -22.69 -13.35
N GLN A 48 1.23 -21.79 -12.58
CA GLN A 48 1.56 -20.36 -12.60
C GLN A 48 3.01 -20.10 -12.17
N ILE A 49 3.48 -20.79 -11.12
CA ILE A 49 4.87 -20.69 -10.63
C ILE A 49 5.87 -21.16 -11.69
N ASN A 50 5.58 -22.29 -12.36
CA ASN A 50 6.42 -22.80 -13.45
C ASN A 50 6.47 -21.81 -14.62
N ALA A 51 5.33 -21.24 -15.01
CA ALA A 51 5.27 -20.24 -16.09
C ALA A 51 6.06 -18.97 -15.75
N ALA A 52 5.90 -18.45 -14.52
CA ALA A 52 6.65 -17.30 -14.05
C ALA A 52 8.16 -17.57 -14.02
N TYR A 53 8.57 -18.74 -13.55
CA TYR A 53 9.98 -19.10 -13.52
C TYR A 53 10.58 -19.32 -14.91
N ASP A 54 9.86 -19.93 -15.85
CA ASP A 54 10.33 -20.14 -17.23
C ASP A 54 10.66 -18.80 -17.93
N VAL A 55 9.90 -17.75 -17.65
CA VAL A 55 10.14 -16.41 -18.19
C VAL A 55 11.23 -15.67 -17.41
N LEU A 56 11.13 -15.63 -16.08
CA LEU A 56 12.00 -14.79 -15.26
C LEU A 56 13.41 -15.37 -15.05
N SER A 57 13.61 -16.67 -15.22
CA SER A 57 14.92 -17.31 -15.09
C SER A 57 15.80 -17.21 -16.34
N ASP A 58 15.19 -16.95 -17.51
CA ASP A 58 15.90 -16.74 -18.76
C ASP A 58 16.14 -15.23 -18.99
N PRO A 59 17.40 -14.76 -19.08
CA PRO A 59 17.69 -13.33 -19.21
C PRO A 59 17.06 -12.66 -20.44
N VAL A 60 16.90 -13.38 -21.55
CA VAL A 60 16.32 -12.85 -22.79
C VAL A 60 14.81 -12.74 -22.65
N LYS A 61 14.15 -13.79 -22.15
CA LYS A 61 12.69 -13.76 -21.91
C LYS A 61 12.33 -12.74 -20.83
N ARG A 62 13.12 -12.67 -19.75
CA ARG A 62 12.94 -11.68 -18.67
C ARG A 62 13.03 -10.26 -19.22
N LYS A 63 14.05 -9.96 -20.02
CA LYS A 63 14.19 -8.64 -20.64
C LYS A 63 12.99 -8.28 -21.53
N GLN A 64 12.55 -9.22 -22.38
CA GLN A 64 11.37 -9.01 -23.23
C GLN A 64 10.10 -8.81 -22.40
N TYR A 65 9.96 -9.58 -21.32
CA TYR A 65 8.87 -9.43 -20.36
C TYR A 65 8.90 -8.05 -19.72
N ASP A 66 10.04 -7.62 -19.18
CA ASP A 66 10.24 -6.32 -18.55
C ASP A 66 9.96 -5.16 -19.53
N GLU A 67 10.36 -5.28 -20.80
CA GLU A 67 10.08 -4.28 -21.84
C GLU A 67 8.58 -4.20 -22.20
N SER A 68 7.88 -5.34 -22.18
CA SER A 68 6.44 -5.41 -22.45
C SER A 68 5.57 -5.06 -21.24
N ARG A 69 6.16 -5.12 -20.04
CA ARG A 69 5.49 -4.87 -18.76
C ARG A 69 5.33 -3.36 -18.60
N ALA A 70 4.13 -2.86 -18.90
CA ALA A 70 3.80 -1.46 -18.67
C ALA A 70 3.99 -1.11 -17.18
N GLU A 71 4.89 -0.17 -16.86
CA GLU A 71 5.15 0.29 -15.49
C GLU A 71 3.90 0.85 -14.79
N ASP A 72 2.88 1.26 -15.56
CA ASP A 72 1.67 1.95 -15.11
C ASP A 72 0.38 1.10 -15.15
N SER A 73 0.44 -0.22 -15.39
CA SER A 73 -0.79 -1.03 -15.36
C SER A 73 -1.21 -1.36 -13.92
N HIS A 74 -1.87 -0.39 -13.26
CA HIS A 74 -2.70 -0.61 -12.07
C HIS A 74 -3.89 -1.49 -12.45
N ASN A 75 -3.64 -2.79 -12.62
CA ASN A 75 -4.61 -3.73 -13.17
C ASN A 75 -4.49 -5.09 -12.49
N ALA A 76 -4.16 -5.08 -11.19
CA ALA A 76 -4.30 -6.25 -10.35
C ALA A 76 -5.78 -6.48 -10.08
N SER A 77 -6.28 -7.65 -10.46
CA SER A 77 -7.69 -7.99 -10.27
C SER A 77 -8.02 -8.09 -8.77
N SER A 78 -9.29 -7.88 -8.43
CA SER A 78 -9.78 -8.15 -7.07
C SER A 78 -9.53 -9.61 -6.68
N ASP A 79 -9.61 -10.54 -7.63
CA ASP A 79 -9.33 -11.96 -7.40
C ASP A 79 -7.88 -12.23 -6.98
N GLU A 80 -6.89 -11.51 -7.55
CA GLU A 80 -5.49 -11.61 -7.12
C GLU A 80 -5.32 -11.12 -5.67
N PHE A 81 -6.03 -10.06 -5.29
CA PHE A 81 -6.00 -9.51 -3.93
C PHE A 81 -6.69 -10.43 -2.91
N GLU A 82 -7.76 -11.13 -3.30
CA GLU A 82 -8.53 -11.98 -2.40
C GLU A 82 -7.86 -13.31 -2.07
N ASN A 83 -7.21 -13.95 -3.06
CA ASN A 83 -6.68 -15.31 -2.98
C ASN A 83 -5.35 -15.47 -2.21
N ASP A 84 -4.99 -14.47 -1.42
CA ASP A 84 -3.75 -14.41 -0.66
C ASP A 84 -3.85 -15.21 0.66
N GLN A 85 -3.74 -16.54 0.58
CA GLN A 85 -3.77 -17.45 1.75
C GLN A 85 -2.37 -17.93 2.16
N PRO A 86 -1.98 -17.80 3.45
CA PRO A 86 -0.67 -18.25 3.94
C PRO A 86 -0.54 -19.77 3.96
N PHE A 87 0.71 -20.23 3.84
CA PHE A 87 1.04 -21.65 3.98
C PHE A 87 1.03 -22.10 5.44
N SER A 88 0.60 -23.33 5.70
CA SER A 88 0.69 -23.92 7.05
C SER A 88 2.15 -24.12 7.48
N THR A 89 3.04 -24.47 6.55
CA THR A 89 4.49 -24.58 6.79
C THR A 89 5.27 -24.13 5.57
N SER A 90 6.45 -23.54 5.80
CA SER A 90 7.34 -23.05 4.76
C SER A 90 8.74 -23.63 4.89
N PRO A 91 9.43 -23.99 3.78
CA PRO A 91 10.81 -24.47 3.84
C PRO A 91 11.80 -23.45 4.41
N ILE A 92 11.42 -22.17 4.48
CA ILE A 92 12.26 -21.09 5.00
C ILE A 92 12.03 -20.80 6.49
N ASP A 93 11.08 -21.46 7.17
CA ASP A 93 10.75 -21.18 8.57
C ASP A 93 11.94 -21.42 9.51
N LYS A 94 12.65 -22.54 9.33
CA LYS A 94 13.83 -22.86 10.15
C LYS A 94 14.99 -21.88 9.91
N PRO A 95 15.42 -21.61 8.65
CA PRO A 95 16.41 -20.56 8.40
C PRO A 95 16.00 -19.18 8.94
N TRP A 96 14.72 -18.82 8.82
CA TRP A 96 14.19 -17.57 9.34
C TRP A 96 14.32 -17.47 10.85
N ALA A 97 13.95 -18.53 11.58
CA ALA A 97 14.09 -18.58 13.03
C ALA A 97 15.53 -18.33 13.48
N VAL A 98 16.50 -18.98 12.82
CA VAL A 98 17.93 -18.78 13.09
C VAL A 98 18.34 -17.32 12.81
N ALA A 99 17.88 -16.72 11.71
CA ALA A 99 18.19 -15.31 11.42
C ALA A 99 17.64 -14.35 12.50
N CYS A 100 16.45 -14.63 13.02
CA CYS A 100 15.83 -13.82 14.08
C CYS A 100 16.58 -13.88 15.42
N GLU A 101 17.34 -14.95 15.70
CA GLU A 101 18.20 -15.03 16.89
C GLU A 101 19.29 -13.95 16.87
N PHE A 102 19.81 -13.61 15.68
CA PHE A 102 20.85 -12.58 15.50
C PHE A 102 20.28 -11.19 15.18
N TYR A 103 19.14 -11.13 14.49
CA TYR A 103 18.52 -9.88 14.05
C TYR A 103 17.05 -9.76 14.51
N PRO A 104 16.75 -9.60 15.81
CA PRO A 104 15.38 -9.67 16.33
C PRO A 104 14.36 -8.70 15.69
N ARG A 105 14.82 -7.58 15.13
CA ARG A 105 13.95 -6.57 14.50
C ARG A 105 13.33 -7.05 13.19
N ILE A 106 13.93 -8.01 12.50
CA ILE A 106 13.43 -8.47 11.19
C ILE A 106 12.09 -9.21 11.34
N ASP A 107 11.87 -9.87 12.48
CA ASP A 107 10.61 -10.54 12.78
C ASP A 107 9.45 -9.55 12.90
N ALA A 108 9.67 -8.43 13.59
CA ALA A 108 8.66 -7.36 13.70
C ALA A 108 8.32 -6.73 12.33
N ILE A 109 9.32 -6.54 11.47
CA ILE A 109 9.12 -6.03 10.11
C ILE A 109 8.33 -7.04 9.27
N SER A 110 8.71 -8.31 9.31
CA SER A 110 8.00 -9.38 8.61
C SER A 110 6.55 -9.48 9.04
N LYS A 111 6.27 -9.41 10.36
CA LYS A 111 4.91 -9.42 10.91
C LYS A 111 4.10 -8.19 10.49
N ASP A 112 4.74 -7.02 10.33
CA ASP A 112 4.05 -5.83 9.83
C ASP A 112 3.69 -5.94 8.35
N LEU A 113 4.59 -6.51 7.53
CA LEU A 113 4.33 -6.81 6.12
C LEU A 113 3.22 -7.86 5.95
N GLU A 114 3.18 -8.87 6.83
CA GLU A 114 2.17 -9.93 6.79
C GLU A 114 0.75 -9.40 7.01
N LYS A 115 0.59 -8.31 7.77
CA LYS A 115 -0.70 -7.63 7.91
C LYS A 115 -1.20 -7.04 6.59
N LEU A 116 -0.29 -6.69 5.67
CA LEU A 116 -0.65 -6.22 4.33
C LEU A 116 -0.91 -7.39 3.40
N SER A 117 0.07 -8.29 3.31
CA SER A 117 0.00 -9.49 2.49
C SER A 117 1.07 -10.47 2.97
N TRP A 118 0.67 -11.72 3.19
CA TRP A 118 1.61 -12.76 3.60
C TRP A 118 2.65 -13.02 2.50
N ARG A 119 2.31 -12.84 1.21
CA ARG A 119 3.27 -12.98 0.09
C ARG A 119 4.39 -11.97 0.18
N ILE A 120 4.09 -10.74 0.57
CA ILE A 120 5.13 -9.72 0.79
C ILE A 120 6.02 -10.11 1.96
N SER A 121 5.44 -10.59 3.06
CA SER A 121 6.21 -11.08 4.20
C SER A 121 7.12 -12.25 3.81
N PHE A 122 6.61 -13.20 3.02
CA PHE A 122 7.37 -14.30 2.49
C PHE A 122 8.51 -13.84 1.57
N ALA A 123 8.24 -12.92 0.64
CA ALA A 123 9.21 -12.28 -0.23
C ALA A 123 10.35 -11.65 0.56
N PHE A 124 9.99 -10.89 1.60
CA PHE A 124 10.93 -10.23 2.49
C PHE A 124 11.84 -11.22 3.21
N LYS A 125 11.27 -12.29 3.81
CA LYS A 125 12.04 -13.35 4.47
C LYS A 125 13.02 -13.99 3.50
N LEU A 126 12.55 -14.34 2.30
CA LEU A 126 13.35 -15.00 1.28
C LEU A 126 14.50 -14.12 0.80
N LEU A 127 14.23 -12.85 0.48
CA LEU A 127 15.24 -11.89 0.02
C LEU A 127 16.35 -11.71 1.05
N LEU A 128 16.00 -11.59 2.33
CA LEU A 128 16.98 -11.46 3.40
C LEU A 128 17.84 -12.72 3.55
N LEU A 129 17.21 -13.90 3.53
CA LEU A 129 17.92 -15.17 3.67
C LEU A 129 18.86 -15.45 2.50
N GLU A 130 18.44 -15.13 1.27
CA GLU A 130 19.24 -15.36 0.06
C GLU A 130 20.41 -14.37 -0.02
N ARG A 131 20.15 -13.07 0.21
CA ARG A 131 21.18 -12.03 0.13
C ARG A 131 22.12 -11.99 1.33
N LYS A 132 21.68 -12.51 2.48
CA LYS A 132 22.39 -12.45 3.77
C LYS A 132 22.77 -11.04 4.22
N ARG A 133 22.05 -10.03 3.72
CA ARG A 133 22.23 -8.60 4.03
C ARG A 133 21.12 -8.11 4.95
N PHE A 134 21.14 -8.55 6.20
CA PHE A 134 20.08 -8.30 7.17
C PHE A 134 19.94 -6.83 7.58
N ASP A 135 21.00 -6.03 7.43
CA ASP A 135 20.96 -4.58 7.67
C ASP A 135 20.06 -3.83 6.69
N ASP A 136 19.85 -4.37 5.47
CA ASP A 136 19.00 -3.79 4.44
C ASP A 136 17.49 -4.03 4.70
N ALA A 137 17.13 -4.72 5.79
CA ALA A 137 15.77 -5.16 6.07
C ALA A 137 14.72 -4.04 5.94
N LYS A 138 15.02 -2.84 6.47
CA LYS A 138 14.09 -1.71 6.40
C LYS A 138 13.87 -1.23 4.96
N GLU A 139 14.94 -1.17 4.16
CA GLU A 139 14.88 -0.74 2.77
C GLU A 139 14.10 -1.73 1.92
N ILE A 140 14.41 -3.02 2.06
CA ILE A 140 13.71 -4.11 1.36
C ILE A 140 12.22 -4.10 1.71
N ALA A 141 11.87 -3.96 2.99
CA ALA A 141 10.47 -3.91 3.43
C ALA A 141 9.73 -2.70 2.85
N ASN A 142 10.34 -1.52 2.87
CA ASN A 142 9.75 -0.31 2.28
C ASN A 142 9.54 -0.46 0.77
N LYS A 143 10.50 -1.05 0.07
CA LYS A 143 10.42 -1.30 -1.36
C LYS A 143 9.26 -2.24 -1.70
N LEU A 144 9.24 -3.42 -1.08
CA LEU A 144 8.19 -4.42 -1.27
C LEU A 144 6.79 -3.86 -0.94
N LYS A 145 6.67 -3.12 0.16
CA LYS A 145 5.43 -2.44 0.53
C LYS A 145 5.02 -1.42 -0.54
N GLY A 146 5.96 -0.60 -0.99
CA GLY A 146 5.73 0.41 -2.02
C GLY A 146 5.25 -0.21 -3.34
N GLU A 147 5.86 -1.30 -3.78
CA GLU A 147 5.46 -2.00 -5.00
C GLU A 147 4.08 -2.64 -4.88
N TYR A 148 3.78 -3.28 -3.74
CA TYR A 148 2.46 -3.83 -3.48
C TYR A 148 1.38 -2.75 -3.51
N LEU A 149 1.58 -1.66 -2.75
CA LEU A 149 0.61 -0.58 -2.71
C LEU A 149 0.47 0.10 -4.07
N SER A 150 1.56 0.23 -4.82
CA SER A 150 1.51 0.81 -6.17
C SER A 150 0.73 -0.08 -7.14
N ARG A 151 0.89 -1.41 -7.05
CA ARG A 151 0.20 -2.37 -7.91
C ARG A 151 -1.33 -2.33 -7.72
N TYR A 152 -1.80 -2.29 -6.48
CA TYR A 152 -3.24 -2.37 -6.14
C TYR A 152 -3.92 -0.99 -5.95
N PHE A 153 -3.17 0.07 -5.66
CA PHE A 153 -3.78 1.34 -5.22
C PHE A 153 -3.25 2.56 -5.96
N GLY A 154 -2.51 2.37 -7.06
CA GLY A 154 -2.02 3.50 -7.84
C GLY A 154 -0.72 4.09 -7.28
N SER A 155 -0.17 5.09 -7.97
CA SER A 155 1.02 5.84 -7.50
C SER A 155 0.72 6.96 -6.49
N ASP A 156 -0.56 7.27 -6.25
CA ASP A 156 -0.99 8.33 -5.35
C ASP A 156 -0.67 7.97 -3.88
N LYS A 157 0.19 8.77 -3.25
CA LYS A 157 0.68 8.50 -1.88
C LYS A 157 -0.40 8.56 -0.81
N GLU A 158 -1.44 9.37 -1.01
CA GLU A 158 -2.53 9.43 -0.06
C GLU A 158 -3.44 8.21 -0.15
N ILE A 159 -3.71 7.75 -1.37
CA ILE A 159 -4.48 6.54 -1.60
C ILE A 159 -3.71 5.32 -1.10
N GLN A 160 -2.40 5.23 -1.35
CA GLN A 160 -1.54 4.19 -0.79
C GLN A 160 -1.58 4.17 0.74
N ALA A 161 -1.47 5.33 1.39
CA ALA A 161 -1.52 5.43 2.85
C ALA A 161 -2.90 5.03 3.41
N TYR A 162 -3.97 5.44 2.74
CA TYR A 162 -5.34 5.06 3.12
C TYR A 162 -5.56 3.55 2.96
N ALA A 163 -5.12 2.96 1.87
CA ALA A 163 -5.16 1.52 1.64
C ALA A 163 -4.40 0.74 2.71
N GLU A 164 -3.16 1.13 3.02
CA GLU A 164 -2.37 0.53 4.11
C GLU A 164 -3.15 0.56 5.44
N HIS A 165 -3.79 1.68 5.76
CA HIS A 165 -4.62 1.81 6.96
C HIS A 165 -5.83 0.87 6.95
N LEU A 166 -6.59 0.80 5.84
CA LEU A 166 -7.75 -0.08 5.70
C LEU A 166 -7.36 -1.54 5.93
N ILE A 167 -6.32 -2.00 5.24
CA ILE A 167 -5.84 -3.38 5.31
C ILE A 167 -5.38 -3.71 6.74
N LYS A 168 -4.52 -2.86 7.33
CA LYS A 168 -3.99 -3.09 8.69
C LYS A 168 -5.07 -3.02 9.79
N SER A 169 -6.17 -2.33 9.52
CA SER A 169 -7.32 -2.23 10.44
C SER A 169 -8.34 -3.36 10.25
N GLY A 170 -8.11 -4.29 9.32
CA GLY A 170 -9.00 -5.40 9.04
C GLY A 170 -10.20 -5.05 8.15
N HIS A 171 -10.21 -3.88 7.52
CA HIS A 171 -11.27 -3.46 6.58
C HIS A 171 -10.96 -3.94 5.16
N LYS A 172 -10.83 -5.27 4.98
CA LYS A 172 -10.44 -5.87 3.69
C LYS A 172 -11.41 -5.54 2.57
N GLU A 173 -12.71 -5.58 2.84
CA GLU A 173 -13.75 -5.27 1.84
C GLU A 173 -13.68 -3.81 1.39
N ALA A 174 -13.33 -2.89 2.29
CA ALA A 174 -13.14 -1.49 1.96
C ALA A 174 -11.88 -1.26 1.11
N ALA A 175 -10.80 -1.99 1.41
CA ALA A 175 -9.59 -1.96 0.60
C ALA A 175 -9.84 -2.55 -0.80
N LEU A 176 -10.61 -3.63 -0.92
CA LEU A 176 -11.03 -4.18 -2.20
C LEU A 176 -11.82 -3.17 -3.03
N TYR A 177 -12.80 -2.51 -2.41
CA TYR A 177 -13.55 -1.46 -3.09
C TYR A 177 -12.68 -0.26 -3.47
N LEU A 178 -11.69 0.09 -2.65
CA LEU A 178 -10.71 1.12 -3.00
C LEU A 178 -9.91 0.73 -4.25
N ASN A 179 -9.41 -0.51 -4.33
CA ASN A 179 -8.74 -1.05 -5.53
C ASN A 179 -9.66 -0.98 -6.77
N GLU A 180 -10.93 -1.37 -6.64
CA GLU A 180 -11.91 -1.26 -7.73
C GLU A 180 -12.08 0.18 -8.22
N ILE A 181 -12.23 1.14 -7.31
CA ILE A 181 -12.35 2.56 -7.67
C ILE A 181 -11.10 3.02 -8.42
N VAL A 182 -9.89 2.68 -7.93
CA VAL A 182 -8.63 3.06 -8.57
C VAL A 182 -8.51 2.44 -9.96
N ASN A 183 -8.87 1.17 -10.12
CA ASN A 183 -8.81 0.48 -11.41
C ASN A 183 -9.80 1.06 -12.44
N VAL A 184 -10.99 1.49 -12.01
CA VAL A 184 -12.02 2.04 -12.89
C VAL A 184 -11.78 3.53 -13.20
N MET A 185 -11.45 4.32 -12.19
CA MET A 185 -11.38 5.78 -12.30
C MET A 185 -9.97 6.28 -12.65
N GLY A 186 -8.93 5.48 -12.37
CA GLY A 186 -7.53 5.89 -12.54
C GLY A 186 -7.24 7.22 -11.84
N ARG A 187 -6.51 8.11 -12.53
CA ARG A 187 -6.14 9.45 -12.03
C ARG A 187 -7.22 10.53 -12.27
N SER A 188 -8.41 10.16 -12.77
CA SER A 188 -9.46 11.13 -13.15
C SER A 188 -10.25 11.70 -11.97
N VAL A 189 -10.08 11.11 -10.78
CA VAL A 189 -10.81 11.49 -9.56
C VAL A 189 -9.81 11.79 -8.45
N SER A 190 -10.10 12.82 -7.65
CA SER A 190 -9.26 13.19 -6.51
C SER A 190 -9.20 12.07 -5.45
N SER A 191 -8.07 11.99 -4.75
CA SER A 191 -7.89 11.08 -3.61
C SER A 191 -8.99 11.24 -2.57
N PHE A 192 -9.44 12.48 -2.34
CA PHE A 192 -10.53 12.82 -1.42
C PHE A 192 -11.87 12.18 -1.82
N SER A 193 -12.28 12.33 -3.08
CA SER A 193 -13.56 11.78 -3.56
C SER A 193 -13.57 10.25 -3.52
N ILE A 194 -12.43 9.61 -3.80
CA ILE A 194 -12.25 8.16 -3.68
C ILE A 194 -12.44 7.72 -2.22
N LYS A 195 -11.72 8.35 -1.27
CA LYS A 195 -11.83 8.06 0.17
C LYS A 195 -13.27 8.23 0.67
N HIS A 196 -13.91 9.35 0.33
CA HIS A 196 -15.29 9.64 0.72
C HIS A 196 -16.26 8.54 0.24
N GLN A 197 -16.06 8.04 -0.97
CA GLN A 197 -16.92 6.99 -1.53
C GLN A 197 -16.73 5.65 -0.81
N VAL A 198 -15.50 5.30 -0.40
CA VAL A 198 -15.23 4.12 0.43
C VAL A 198 -15.91 4.25 1.79
N GLU A 199 -15.75 5.39 2.46
CA GLU A 199 -16.34 5.65 3.78
C GLU A 199 -17.87 5.68 3.76
N LYS A 200 -18.47 6.13 2.66
CA LYS A 200 -19.92 6.12 2.46
C LYS A 200 -20.47 4.70 2.32
N ARG A 201 -19.71 3.79 1.69
CA ARG A 201 -20.13 2.41 1.46
C ARG A 201 -19.92 1.52 2.69
N TYR A 202 -18.83 1.73 3.43
CA TYR A 202 -18.46 0.88 4.56
C TYR A 202 -18.59 1.62 5.89
N GLU A 203 -19.72 1.43 6.56
CA GLU A 203 -19.93 1.92 7.93
C GLU A 203 -18.85 1.34 8.86
N GLY A 204 -18.16 2.20 9.62
CA GLY A 204 -17.09 1.79 10.54
C GLY A 204 -15.65 1.90 10.01
N VAL A 205 -15.45 2.02 8.69
CA VAL A 205 -14.17 2.45 8.10
C VAL A 205 -13.88 3.91 8.46
N SER A 206 -14.94 4.68 8.65
CA SER A 206 -14.87 6.05 9.12
C SER A 206 -14.60 6.10 10.62
N LYS A 207 -13.32 6.26 10.97
CA LYS A 207 -12.92 7.19 12.02
C LYS A 207 -12.32 8.47 11.44
N VAL A 208 -13.10 9.12 10.57
CA VAL A 208 -13.27 10.60 10.52
C VAL A 208 -13.94 11.06 11.83
N VAL A 209 -13.35 10.63 12.95
CA VAL A 209 -13.71 11.05 14.31
C VAL A 209 -13.06 12.40 14.60
N GLU A 210 -11.96 12.74 13.93
CA GLU A 210 -11.34 14.07 13.97
C GLU A 210 -12.10 15.09 13.11
N SER A 211 -12.49 14.76 11.87
CA SER A 211 -13.21 15.69 11.01
C SER A 211 -14.64 15.95 11.51
N ARG A 212 -15.37 14.95 12.04
CA ARG A 212 -16.66 15.20 12.72
C ARG A 212 -16.52 16.11 13.94
N HIS A 213 -15.42 16.00 14.70
CA HIS A 213 -15.13 16.90 15.81
C HIS A 213 -14.89 18.34 15.33
N TYR A 214 -14.04 18.52 14.30
CA TYR A 214 -13.74 19.84 13.76
C TYR A 214 -14.94 20.48 13.04
N TYR A 215 -15.64 19.74 12.17
CA TYR A 215 -16.85 20.21 11.50
C TYR A 215 -18.01 20.48 12.45
N GLY A 216 -18.21 19.62 13.46
CA GLY A 216 -19.20 19.87 14.51
C GLY A 216 -18.96 21.22 15.19
N LYS A 217 -17.70 21.58 15.48
CA LYS A 217 -17.35 22.88 16.06
C LYS A 217 -17.58 24.07 15.11
N ILE A 218 -17.40 23.89 13.80
CA ILE A 218 -17.78 24.90 12.77
C ILE A 218 -19.28 25.21 12.84
N LYS A 219 -20.12 24.19 13.06
CA LYS A 219 -21.58 24.33 13.16
C LYS A 219 -22.06 25.12 14.38
N TYR A 220 -21.29 25.12 15.47
CA TYR A 220 -21.65 25.76 16.75
C TYR A 220 -21.06 27.19 16.95
N GLY A 221 -20.31 27.74 15.98
CA GLY A 221 -20.00 29.18 15.88
C GLY A 221 -18.51 29.58 15.86
N ASP A 222 -18.23 30.74 15.27
CA ASP A 222 -16.89 31.27 14.90
C ASP A 222 -15.90 31.43 16.08
N GLY A 223 -16.37 31.44 17.33
CA GLY A 223 -15.51 31.55 18.53
C GLY A 223 -14.90 30.22 19.00
N LEU A 224 -15.36 29.09 18.48
CA LEU A 224 -14.88 27.74 18.85
C LEU A 224 -13.85 27.18 17.86
N PHE A 225 -13.74 27.75 16.66
CA PHE A 225 -12.85 27.30 15.60
C PHE A 225 -11.55 28.11 15.62
N ASN A 226 -10.39 27.44 15.70
CA ASN A 226 -9.09 28.09 15.86
C ASN A 226 -8.07 27.64 14.79
N SER A 227 -6.91 28.32 14.74
CA SER A 227 -5.87 28.06 13.73
C SER A 227 -5.44 26.59 13.71
N ASN A 228 -5.23 25.96 14.87
CA ASN A 228 -4.82 24.55 14.94
C ASN A 228 -5.85 23.62 14.28
N MET A 229 -7.14 23.90 14.48
CA MET A 229 -8.22 23.17 13.81
C MET A 229 -8.21 23.43 12.31
N ALA A 230 -7.91 24.67 11.90
CA ALA A 230 -7.79 25.01 10.50
C ALA A 230 -6.62 24.28 9.81
N HIS A 231 -5.45 24.22 10.46
CA HIS A 231 -4.31 23.40 10.01
C HIS A 231 -4.67 21.92 9.91
N ALA A 232 -5.38 21.40 10.92
CA ALA A 232 -5.79 20.00 10.95
C ALA A 232 -6.77 19.66 9.80
N LEU A 233 -7.76 20.52 9.53
CA LEU A 233 -8.68 20.32 8.40
C LEU A 233 -7.95 20.41 7.05
N VAL A 234 -7.06 21.37 6.87
CA VAL A 234 -6.28 21.46 5.62
C VAL A 234 -5.45 20.20 5.40
N ARG A 235 -4.75 19.69 6.43
CA ARG A 235 -4.00 18.44 6.34
C ARG A 235 -4.88 17.21 6.11
N LEU A 236 -6.07 17.19 6.71
CA LEU A 236 -7.04 16.12 6.51
C LEU A 236 -7.53 16.06 5.06
N HIS A 237 -7.59 17.21 4.38
CA HIS A 237 -7.92 17.33 2.95
C HIS A 237 -6.69 17.33 2.04
N GLY A 238 -5.57 16.77 2.51
CA GLY A 238 -4.37 16.59 1.67
C GLY A 238 -3.54 17.86 1.45
N GLY A 239 -3.93 18.98 2.08
CA GLY A 239 -3.20 20.22 1.98
C GLY A 239 -2.03 20.32 2.96
N THR A 240 -1.07 21.18 2.66
CA THR A 240 0.01 21.55 3.56
C THR A 240 -0.15 23.00 4.02
N VAL A 241 0.28 23.28 5.25
CA VAL A 241 0.30 24.65 5.78
C VAL A 241 1.68 24.94 6.34
N LYS A 242 2.26 26.07 5.93
CA LYS A 242 3.57 26.55 6.35
C LYS A 242 3.41 27.90 7.03
N ASP A 243 3.76 27.94 8.31
CA ASP A 243 3.88 29.20 9.05
C ASP A 243 5.27 29.79 8.84
N ARG A 244 5.34 31.08 8.47
CA ARG A 244 6.64 31.75 8.31
C ARG A 244 7.14 32.23 9.67
N PHE A 245 8.31 31.76 10.08
CA PHE A 245 9.00 32.29 11.26
C PHE A 245 9.11 33.82 11.15
N PHE A 246 8.62 34.53 12.18
CA PHE A 246 8.58 36.00 12.30
C PHE A 246 7.54 36.76 11.45
N SER A 247 6.58 36.07 10.81
CA SER A 247 5.46 36.72 10.12
C SER A 247 4.13 36.14 10.58
N ALA A 248 3.08 36.95 10.61
CA ALA A 248 1.71 36.47 10.84
C ALA A 248 1.16 35.67 9.64
N ARG A 249 1.87 35.68 8.50
CA ARG A 249 1.43 35.08 7.24
C ARG A 249 1.43 33.56 7.29
N VAL A 250 0.36 32.99 6.73
CA VAL A 250 0.13 31.56 6.60
C VAL A 250 0.08 31.21 5.13
N ASP A 251 1.00 30.34 4.68
CA ASP A 251 1.01 29.82 3.32
C ASP A 251 0.35 28.44 3.31
N VAL A 252 -0.64 28.27 2.44
CA VAL A 252 -1.43 27.05 2.31
C VAL A 252 -1.30 26.53 0.90
N GLU A 253 -1.00 25.24 0.78
CA GLU A 253 -1.10 24.51 -0.47
C GLU A 253 -2.22 23.50 -0.33
N LEU A 254 -3.30 23.65 -1.09
CA LEU A 254 -4.48 22.81 -0.99
C LEU A 254 -5.12 22.70 -2.37
N ASP A 255 -5.51 21.49 -2.78
CA ASP A 255 -6.06 21.21 -4.12
C ASP A 255 -5.15 21.67 -5.29
N GLY A 256 -3.83 21.73 -5.06
CA GLY A 256 -2.85 22.21 -6.05
C GLY A 256 -2.77 23.73 -6.17
N GLU A 257 -3.56 24.48 -5.40
CA GLU A 257 -3.50 25.94 -5.34
C GLU A 257 -2.63 26.39 -4.16
N SER A 258 -1.69 27.28 -4.44
CA SER A 258 -0.92 27.97 -3.40
C SER A 258 -1.58 29.29 -3.06
N MET A 259 -1.99 29.44 -1.81
CA MET A 259 -2.62 30.63 -1.27
C MET A 259 -1.80 31.16 -0.10
N SER A 260 -1.70 32.48 0.01
CA SER A 260 -1.05 33.15 1.13
C SER A 260 -2.05 34.04 1.85
N PHE A 261 -2.17 33.87 3.15
CA PHE A 261 -3.04 34.66 4.02
C PHE A 261 -2.20 35.63 4.84
N GLU A 262 -2.72 36.85 5.04
CA GLU A 262 -1.99 37.92 5.76
C GLU A 262 -1.81 37.61 7.24
N ASP A 263 -2.79 36.90 7.83
CA ASP A 263 -2.79 36.47 9.22
C ASP A 263 -3.56 35.14 9.42
N GLY A 264 -3.47 34.59 10.63
CA GLY A 264 -4.19 33.37 11.01
C GLY A 264 -5.72 33.53 11.04
N HIS A 265 -6.26 34.74 11.16
CA HIS A 265 -7.71 34.97 11.15
C HIS A 265 -8.28 34.84 9.73
N ALA A 266 -7.63 35.47 8.74
CA ALA A 266 -7.95 35.33 7.33
C ALA A 266 -7.83 33.86 6.88
N PHE A 267 -6.81 33.15 7.35
CA PHE A 267 -6.66 31.71 7.13
C PHE A 267 -7.81 30.90 7.73
N CYS A 268 -8.17 31.12 9.00
CA CYS A 268 -9.29 30.42 9.63
C CYS A 268 -10.61 30.69 8.91
N LYS A 269 -10.86 31.94 8.50
CA LYS A 269 -12.06 32.32 7.76
C LYS A 269 -12.14 31.60 6.41
N PHE A 270 -11.03 31.54 5.68
CA PHE A 270 -10.94 30.76 4.44
C PHE A 270 -11.28 29.29 4.69
N VAL A 271 -10.67 28.64 5.69
CA VAL A 271 -10.94 27.22 5.98
C VAL A 271 -12.39 27.01 6.43
N LEU A 272 -12.95 27.93 7.21
CA LEU A 272 -14.36 27.93 7.61
C LEU A 272 -15.28 27.99 6.38
N GLU A 273 -15.08 28.95 5.49
CA GLU A 273 -15.90 29.12 4.28
C GLU A 273 -15.73 27.93 3.33
N ARG A 274 -14.49 27.50 3.10
CA ARG A 274 -14.13 26.40 2.21
C ARG A 274 -14.75 25.08 2.64
N PHE A 275 -14.74 24.79 3.94
CA PHE A 275 -15.20 23.51 4.46
C PHE A 275 -16.53 23.55 5.21
N ARG A 276 -17.23 24.70 5.23
CA ARG A 276 -18.52 24.86 5.91
C ARG A 276 -19.57 23.87 5.44
N ALA A 277 -19.54 23.54 4.14
CA ALA A 277 -20.47 22.61 3.53
C ALA A 277 -20.34 21.17 4.05
N TYR A 278 -19.24 20.85 4.73
CA TYR A 278 -18.97 19.53 5.32
C TYR A 278 -19.36 19.44 6.82
N ALA A 279 -19.91 20.52 7.40
CA ALA A 279 -20.37 20.63 8.80
C ALA A 279 -21.89 20.55 8.97
#